data_AF-D7FS76-F1
#
_entry.id   AF-D7FS76-F1
#
_cell.length_a   1.000
_cell.length_b   1.000
_cell.length_c   1.000
_cell.angle_alpha   90.00
_cell.angle_beta   90.00
_cell.angle_gamma   90.00
#
_symmetry.space_group_name_H-M   'P 1'
#
loop_
_entity.id
_entity.type
_entity.pdbx_description
1 polymer ?
#
loop_
_entity_poly.entity_id
_entity_poly.type
_entity_poly.pdbx_seq_one_letter_code
_entity_poly.pdbx_strand_id
1 'polypeptide(L)'
;MSSLNLHLRDMRQLFSSQSKSEPAISVRRNCVLVNFETLRGIVLVDRILLVVDPGADSILMEVRKAVSQSHDDVYEFELKAVEALLSVSSKRLEREVREVEKPIANIVNILEGPGKGATSAKNNDTFRVLLNSINVLENRAKARRRALLMVLEDDTDLAMMNLTRMYQSPEDYLPPLSAEVLEDHEEMELLLEAYLQDINSIYNVLELLLNRARSTEALVMVKLDIARNRILTAGLVFSMASTCLTVGALVSGIFGMNLKSGLDSNNILFEVVAIGTVCACTVAFCGVFAFFYRHGILVS
;
A
#
# COMPACT_ATOMS: atom_id res chain seq x y z
N MET A 1 3.08 -1.21 -41.83
CA MET A 1 3.07 -2.08 -40.64
C MET A 1 3.84 -3.39 -40.84
N SER A 2 3.95 -3.93 -42.06
CA SER A 2 4.82 -5.07 -42.41
C SER A 2 6.33 -4.78 -42.36
N SER A 3 6.74 -3.51 -42.21
CA SER A 3 8.13 -3.06 -42.23
C SER A 3 8.81 -2.95 -40.85
N LEU A 4 8.10 -3.11 -39.73
CA LEU A 4 8.66 -2.90 -38.38
C LEU A 4 9.24 -4.18 -37.73
N ASN A 5 9.21 -5.34 -38.40
CA ASN A 5 9.71 -6.62 -37.86
C ASN A 5 9.24 -6.95 -36.42
N LEU A 6 8.02 -6.51 -36.05
CA LEU A 6 7.46 -6.70 -34.71
C LEU A 6 6.93 -8.13 -34.54
N HIS A 7 7.32 -8.77 -33.44
CA HIS A 7 6.84 -10.12 -33.12
C HIS A 7 5.46 -10.09 -32.44
N LEU A 8 4.74 -11.22 -32.47
CA LEU A 8 3.42 -11.35 -31.82
C LEU A 8 3.46 -11.03 -30.31
N ARG A 9 4.62 -11.24 -29.66
CA ARG A 9 4.87 -10.86 -28.26
C ARG A 9 4.81 -9.35 -28.04
N ASP A 10 5.42 -8.58 -28.93
CA ASP A 10 5.49 -7.12 -28.85
C ASP A 10 4.11 -6.50 -29.09
N MET A 11 3.35 -7.09 -30.02
CA MET A 11 1.94 -6.71 -30.25
C MET A 11 1.06 -6.97 -29.02
N ARG A 12 1.30 -8.04 -28.25
CA ARG A 12 0.58 -8.27 -26.99
C ARG A 12 0.91 -7.21 -25.94
N GLN A 13 2.17 -6.76 -25.86
CA GLN A 13 2.55 -5.70 -24.91
C GLN A 13 1.84 -4.38 -25.23
N LEU A 14 1.71 -4.02 -26.51
CA LEU A 14 1.05 -2.78 -26.93
C LEU A 14 -0.48 -2.87 -26.95
N PHE A 15 -1.03 -3.96 -27.46
CA PHE A 15 -2.46 -4.07 -27.79
C PHE A 15 -3.25 -4.98 -26.84
N SER A 16 -2.65 -5.55 -25.80
CA SER A 16 -3.48 -6.23 -24.80
C SER A 16 -4.40 -5.21 -24.13
N SER A 17 -5.70 -5.38 -24.35
CA SER A 17 -6.78 -4.58 -23.74
C SER A 17 -6.89 -4.77 -22.23
N GLN A 18 -6.04 -5.60 -21.62
CA GLN A 18 -6.01 -5.80 -20.19
C GLN A 18 -4.92 -4.93 -19.59
N SER A 19 -5.31 -4.07 -18.65
CA SER A 19 -4.54 -3.15 -17.81
C SER A 19 -3.45 -3.80 -16.93
N LYS A 20 -2.86 -4.92 -17.36
CA LYS A 20 -1.93 -5.78 -16.60
C LYS A 20 -0.64 -6.11 -17.37
N SER A 21 -0.28 -5.34 -18.39
CA SER A 21 1.04 -5.51 -19.01
C SER A 21 2.08 -4.80 -18.15
N GLU A 22 3.04 -5.54 -17.60
CA GLU A 22 4.14 -4.96 -16.81
C GLU A 22 4.87 -3.87 -17.61
N PRO A 23 5.29 -2.77 -16.95
CA PRO A 23 6.18 -1.79 -17.54
C PRO A 23 7.38 -2.43 -18.24
N ALA A 24 7.63 -2.01 -19.48
CA ALA A 24 8.72 -2.54 -20.28
C ALA A 24 9.14 -1.51 -21.32
N ILE A 25 10.45 -1.43 -21.55
CA ILE A 25 11.04 -0.80 -22.73
C ILE A 25 11.63 -1.95 -23.55
N SER A 26 11.34 -2.00 -24.83
CA SER A 26 11.82 -3.05 -25.73
C SER A 26 12.37 -2.42 -26.98
N VAL A 27 13.69 -2.52 -27.12
CA VAL A 27 14.39 -2.01 -28.29
C VAL A 27 14.30 -3.03 -29.42
N ARG A 28 13.93 -2.58 -30.61
CA ARG A 28 13.78 -3.40 -31.82
C ARG A 28 14.43 -2.67 -32.98
N ARG A 29 14.62 -3.39 -34.08
CA ARG A 29 15.12 -2.77 -35.31
C ARG A 29 14.18 -1.64 -35.75
N ASN A 30 14.74 -0.44 -35.89
CA ASN A 30 14.06 0.80 -36.31
C ASN A 30 12.98 1.34 -35.36
N CYS A 31 12.81 0.79 -34.15
CA CYS A 31 11.82 1.33 -33.20
C CYS A 31 12.09 0.96 -31.75
N VAL A 32 11.65 1.83 -30.85
CA VAL A 32 11.61 1.56 -29.40
C VAL A 32 10.16 1.43 -28.96
N LEU A 33 9.84 0.31 -28.33
CA LEU A 33 8.54 0.03 -27.77
C LEU A 33 8.54 0.43 -26.30
N VAL A 34 7.63 1.32 -25.90
CA VAL A 34 7.51 1.78 -24.53
C VAL A 34 6.13 1.40 -24.00
N ASN A 35 6.09 0.66 -22.90
CA ASN A 35 4.87 0.34 -22.18
C ASN A 35 5.03 0.79 -20.72
N PHE A 36 4.25 1.80 -20.31
CA PHE A 36 4.11 2.24 -18.92
C PHE A 36 2.64 2.16 -18.47
N GLU A 37 1.98 1.05 -18.80
CA GLU A 37 0.58 0.71 -18.45
C GLU A 37 -0.45 1.61 -19.15
N THR A 38 -0.61 2.85 -18.69
CA THR A 38 -1.56 3.82 -19.25
C THR A 38 -0.98 4.62 -20.41
N LEU A 39 0.35 4.58 -20.57
CA LEU A 39 1.08 5.23 -21.65
C LEU A 39 1.84 4.17 -22.43
N ARG A 40 1.35 3.86 -23.63
CA ARG A 40 1.95 2.89 -24.55
C ARG A 40 2.33 3.61 -25.83
N GLY A 41 3.55 3.39 -26.32
CA GLY A 41 4.08 4.11 -27.46
C GLY A 41 5.07 3.30 -28.28
N ILE A 42 5.13 3.60 -29.56
CA ILE A 42 6.20 3.17 -30.47
C ILE A 42 6.94 4.43 -30.90
N VAL A 43 8.21 4.54 -30.52
CA VAL A 43 9.10 5.60 -30.98
C VAL A 43 9.74 5.14 -32.28
N LEU A 44 9.63 5.98 -33.31
CA LEU A 44 10.28 5.85 -34.59
C LEU A 44 11.21 7.05 -34.80
N VAL A 45 12.05 6.98 -35.83
CA VAL A 45 13.03 8.02 -36.17
C VAL A 45 12.42 9.42 -36.36
N ASP A 46 11.16 9.52 -36.81
CA ASP A 46 10.52 10.79 -37.18
C ASP A 46 9.19 11.06 -36.47
N ARG A 47 8.66 10.09 -35.71
CA ARG A 47 7.33 10.19 -35.09
C ARG A 47 7.14 9.22 -33.93
N ILE A 48 6.15 9.50 -33.09
CA ILE A 48 5.68 8.61 -32.02
C ILE A 48 4.28 8.12 -32.36
N LEU A 49 4.06 6.82 -32.25
CA LEU A 49 2.73 6.22 -32.35
C LEU A 49 2.25 5.86 -30.94
N LEU A 50 1.31 6.63 -30.41
CA LEU A 50 0.74 6.39 -29.07
C LEU A 50 -0.49 5.48 -29.17
N VAL A 51 -0.52 4.46 -28.32
CA VAL A 51 -1.68 3.59 -28.13
C VAL A 51 -2.33 3.99 -26.82
N VAL A 52 -3.47 4.65 -26.92
CA VAL A 52 -4.19 5.24 -25.78
C VAL A 52 -5.61 4.72 -25.76
N ASP A 53 -6.12 4.42 -24.57
CA ASP A 53 -7.50 3.97 -24.41
C ASP A 53 -8.49 5.12 -24.71
N PRO A 54 -9.72 4.82 -25.17
CA PRO A 54 -10.70 5.85 -25.50
C PRO A 54 -10.94 6.81 -24.31
N GLY A 55 -10.83 8.12 -24.55
CA GLY A 55 -11.05 9.16 -23.54
C GLY A 55 -9.79 9.66 -22.80
N ALA A 56 -8.61 9.14 -23.14
CA ALA A 56 -7.34 9.61 -22.56
C ALA A 56 -6.62 10.68 -23.42
N ASP A 57 -7.38 11.58 -24.05
CA ASP A 57 -6.85 12.72 -24.84
C ASP A 57 -5.92 13.63 -24.05
N SER A 58 -6.10 13.70 -22.72
CA SER A 58 -5.20 14.43 -21.82
C SER A 58 -3.77 13.90 -21.86
N ILE A 59 -3.57 12.58 -21.99
CA ILE A 59 -2.24 11.96 -22.12
C ILE A 59 -1.59 12.41 -23.42
N LEU A 60 -2.34 12.37 -24.52
CA LEU A 60 -1.85 12.77 -25.83
C LEU A 60 -1.41 14.24 -25.83
N MET A 61 -2.17 15.12 -25.19
CA MET A 61 -1.82 16.53 -25.04
C MET A 61 -0.58 16.73 -24.16
N GLU A 62 -0.45 16.01 -23.04
CA GLU A 62 0.72 16.06 -22.17
C GLU A 62 1.99 15.61 -22.91
N VAL A 63 1.94 14.51 -23.67
CA VAL A 63 3.09 14.01 -24.46
C VAL A 63 3.43 14.99 -25.58
N ARG A 64 2.44 15.45 -26.35
CA ARG A 64 2.67 16.43 -27.43
C ARG A 64 3.32 17.70 -26.91
N LYS A 65 2.85 18.19 -25.77
CA LYS A 65 3.43 19.35 -25.10
C LYS A 65 4.87 19.08 -24.66
N ALA A 66 5.15 17.93 -24.05
CA ALA A 66 6.49 17.56 -23.64
C ALA A 66 7.47 17.49 -24.83
N VAL A 67 7.09 16.85 -25.94
CA VAL A 67 7.91 16.81 -27.17
C VAL A 67 8.14 18.21 -27.75
N SER A 68 7.14 19.10 -27.68
CA SER A 68 7.28 20.47 -28.22
C SER A 68 8.07 21.41 -27.31
N GLN A 69 8.26 21.05 -26.04
CA GLN A 69 8.96 21.84 -25.04
C GLN A 69 10.44 21.48 -24.91
N SER A 70 10.93 20.44 -25.59
CA SER A 70 12.35 20.18 -25.71
C SER A 70 12.98 21.34 -26.50
N HIS A 71 13.57 22.30 -25.80
CA HIS A 71 14.16 23.50 -26.40
C HIS A 71 15.54 23.26 -27.01
N ASP A 72 16.13 22.07 -26.81
CA ASP A 72 17.36 21.68 -27.49
C ASP A 72 17.03 21.19 -28.90
N ASP A 73 17.20 22.05 -29.90
CA ASP A 73 17.26 21.64 -31.30
C ASP A 73 18.49 20.75 -31.60
N VAL A 74 19.38 20.59 -30.62
CA VAL A 74 20.60 19.77 -30.69
C VAL A 74 20.29 18.27 -30.76
N TYR A 75 19.29 17.79 -30.01
CA TYR A 75 19.00 16.35 -29.93
C TYR A 75 18.11 15.85 -31.07
N GLU A 76 18.35 14.60 -31.49
CA GLU A 76 17.47 13.93 -32.45
C GLU A 76 16.08 13.64 -31.87
N PHE A 77 15.16 13.31 -32.78
CA PHE A 77 13.75 13.15 -32.44
C PHE A 77 13.50 12.00 -31.46
N GLU A 78 14.21 10.89 -31.59
CA GLU A 78 14.08 9.72 -30.72
C GLU A 78 14.38 10.03 -29.26
N LEU A 79 15.41 10.84 -28.98
CA LEU A 79 15.79 11.22 -27.62
C LEU A 79 14.68 12.08 -27.01
N LYS A 80 14.21 13.09 -27.74
CA LYS A 80 13.07 13.95 -27.36
C LYS A 80 11.81 13.14 -27.11
N ALA A 81 11.57 12.12 -27.94
CA ALA A 81 10.41 11.25 -27.84
C ALA A 81 10.46 10.38 -26.59
N VAL A 82 11.61 9.74 -26.32
CA VAL A 82 11.82 8.93 -25.11
C VAL A 82 11.74 9.81 -23.86
N GLU A 83 12.37 10.99 -23.89
CA GLU A 83 12.31 11.99 -22.81
C GLU A 83 10.86 12.34 -22.49
N ALA A 84 10.06 12.69 -23.50
CA ALA A 84 8.68 13.08 -23.32
C ALA A 84 7.83 11.96 -22.71
N LEU A 85 8.03 10.71 -23.16
CA LEU A 85 7.32 9.55 -22.62
C LEU A 85 7.67 9.30 -21.15
N LEU A 86 8.96 9.36 -20.80
CA LEU A 86 9.44 9.20 -19.43
C LEU A 86 8.97 10.35 -18.54
N SER A 87 9.09 11.60 -19.00
CA SER A 87 8.65 12.79 -18.27
C SER A 87 7.17 12.73 -17.91
N VAL A 88 6.31 12.39 -18.89
CA VAL A 88 4.87 12.27 -18.67
C VAL A 88 4.56 11.09 -17.74
N SER A 89 5.22 9.95 -17.92
CA SER A 89 5.07 8.77 -17.07
C SER A 89 5.42 9.08 -15.60
N SER A 90 6.57 9.71 -15.36
CA SER A 90 7.07 10.06 -14.02
C SER A 90 6.20 11.11 -13.34
N LYS A 91 5.83 12.20 -14.04
CA LYS A 91 4.93 13.25 -13.51
C LYS A 91 3.57 12.70 -13.10
N ARG A 92 3.04 11.73 -13.86
CA ARG A 92 1.76 11.08 -13.52
C ARG A 92 1.86 10.24 -12.26
N LEU A 93 2.88 9.39 -12.14
CA LEU A 93 3.11 8.61 -10.93
C LEU A 93 3.28 9.51 -9.71
N GLU A 94 4.08 10.57 -9.83
CA GLU A 94 4.27 11.55 -8.77
C GLU A 94 2.96 12.25 -8.35
N ARG A 95 2.07 12.55 -9.31
CA ARG A 95 0.72 13.10 -9.02
C ARG A 95 -0.13 12.11 -8.21
N GLU A 96 -0.16 10.84 -8.62
CA GLU A 96 -0.90 9.79 -7.90
C GLU A 96 -0.35 9.56 -6.48
N VAL A 97 0.97 9.64 -6.30
CA VAL A 97 1.60 9.56 -4.96
C VAL A 97 1.15 10.72 -4.07
N ARG A 98 1.16 11.96 -4.60
CA ARG A 98 0.68 13.15 -3.85
C ARG A 98 -0.78 13.06 -3.44
N GLU A 99 -1.62 12.38 -4.23
CA GLU A 99 -3.04 12.19 -3.91
C GLU A 99 -3.27 11.30 -2.68
N VAL A 100 -2.38 10.32 -2.45
CA VAL A 100 -2.48 9.41 -1.29
C VAL A 100 -1.71 9.87 -0.06
N GLU A 101 -0.67 10.70 -0.23
CA GLU A 101 0.24 11.13 0.84
C GLU A 101 -0.45 11.86 1.99
N LYS A 102 -1.29 12.87 1.69
CA LYS A 102 -2.00 13.61 2.75
C LYS A 102 -3.08 12.75 3.42
N PRO A 103 -3.94 12.03 2.68
CA PRO A 103 -4.92 11.13 3.31
C PRO A 103 -4.28 10.07 4.22
N ILE A 104 -3.18 9.42 3.81
CA ILE A 104 -2.53 8.40 4.65
C ILE A 104 -1.96 9.02 5.93
N ALA A 105 -1.30 10.18 5.83
CA ALA A 105 -0.75 10.87 7.00
C ALA A 105 -1.86 11.26 8.00
N ASN A 106 -3.00 11.76 7.50
CA ASN A 106 -4.13 12.13 8.33
C ASN A 106 -4.75 10.93 9.05
N ILE A 107 -5.00 9.83 8.33
CA ILE A 107 -5.60 8.64 8.95
C ILE A 107 -4.63 7.99 9.94
N VAL A 108 -3.32 7.99 9.65
CA VAL A 108 -2.29 7.50 10.57
C VAL A 108 -2.33 8.29 11.87
N ASN A 109 -2.36 9.63 11.81
CA ASN A 109 -2.45 10.47 13.01
C ASN A 109 -3.73 10.19 13.83
N ILE A 110 -4.87 9.93 13.16
CA ILE A 110 -6.13 9.58 13.83
C ILE A 110 -6.02 8.22 14.56
N LEU A 111 -5.37 7.23 13.94
CA LEU A 111 -5.19 5.90 14.50
C LEU A 111 -4.16 5.88 15.65
N GLU A 112 -3.10 6.66 15.52
CA GLU A 112 -2.03 6.82 16.53
C GLU A 112 -2.49 7.65 17.73
N GLY A 113 -3.44 8.57 17.54
CA GLY A 113 -3.96 9.43 18.61
C GLY A 113 -4.56 8.67 19.81
N PRO A 114 -4.69 9.34 20.98
CA PRO A 114 -5.20 8.76 22.21
C PRO A 114 -6.72 8.51 22.21
N GLY A 115 -7.42 8.84 21.12
CA GLY A 115 -8.87 8.70 20.98
C GLY A 115 -9.33 7.32 20.54
N LYS A 116 -10.64 7.19 20.29
CA LYS A 116 -11.28 5.99 19.73
C LYS A 116 -11.01 5.79 18.22
N GLY A 117 -9.94 6.40 17.69
CA GLY A 117 -9.59 6.33 16.27
C GLY A 117 -9.36 4.90 15.81
N ALA A 118 -8.61 4.13 16.60
CA ALA A 118 -8.26 2.72 16.34
C ALA A 118 -9.45 1.75 16.42
N THR A 119 -10.49 2.06 17.20
CA THR A 119 -11.68 1.19 17.33
C THR A 119 -12.78 1.51 16.31
N SER A 120 -12.60 2.57 15.49
CA SER A 120 -13.54 2.95 14.45
C SER A 120 -13.38 2.06 13.22
N ALA A 121 -14.41 1.27 12.89
CA ALA A 121 -14.42 0.42 11.69
C ALA A 121 -14.16 1.25 10.41
N LYS A 122 -14.82 2.41 10.29
CA LYS A 122 -14.66 3.31 9.14
C LYS A 122 -13.21 3.79 8.95
N ASN A 123 -12.51 4.09 10.04
CA ASN A 123 -11.12 4.54 9.97
C ASN A 123 -10.20 3.41 9.52
N ASN A 124 -10.41 2.20 10.05
CA ASN A 124 -9.65 1.02 9.67
C ASN A 124 -9.88 0.64 8.20
N ASP A 125 -11.13 0.72 7.70
CA ASP A 125 -11.43 0.46 6.29
C ASP A 125 -10.77 1.50 5.38
N THR A 126 -10.87 2.78 5.74
CA THR A 126 -10.22 3.87 4.98
C THR A 126 -8.70 3.68 4.96
N PHE A 127 -8.10 3.33 6.09
CA PHE A 127 -6.67 3.06 6.20
C PHE A 127 -6.24 1.88 5.31
N ARG A 128 -7.01 0.78 5.30
CA ARG A 128 -6.76 -0.38 4.43
C ARG A 128 -6.82 -0.02 2.95
N VAL A 129 -7.81 0.77 2.53
CA VAL A 129 -7.94 1.23 1.14
C VAL A 129 -6.73 2.07 0.71
N LEU A 130 -6.29 2.99 1.58
CA LEU A 130 -5.11 3.82 1.32
C LEU A 130 -3.83 2.98 1.29
N LEU A 131 -3.65 2.05 2.23
CA LEU A 131 -2.51 1.13 2.26
C LEU A 131 -2.44 0.28 1.00
N ASN A 132 -3.57 -0.26 0.53
CA ASN A 132 -3.63 -0.99 -0.74
C ASN A 132 -3.25 -0.10 -1.92
N SER A 133 -3.71 1.16 -1.93
CA SER A 133 -3.37 2.12 -2.99
C SER A 133 -1.86 2.41 -3.01
N ILE A 134 -1.23 2.60 -1.85
CA ILE A 134 0.23 2.79 -1.74
C ILE A 134 1.00 1.56 -2.21
N ASN A 135 0.58 0.34 -1.83
CA ASN A 135 1.21 -0.89 -2.32
C ASN A 135 1.12 -1.01 -3.85
N VAL A 136 -0.02 -0.63 -4.45
CA VAL A 136 -0.15 -0.63 -5.93
C VAL A 136 0.83 0.36 -6.55
N LEU A 137 0.93 1.59 -6.02
CA LEU A 137 1.87 2.59 -6.52
C LEU A 137 3.34 2.17 -6.35
N GLU A 138 3.70 1.55 -5.22
CA GLU A 138 5.05 1.03 -4.95
C GLU A 138 5.44 -0.05 -5.96
N ASN A 139 4.54 -1.01 -6.23
CA ASN A 139 4.77 -2.03 -7.24
C ASN A 139 4.92 -1.44 -8.66
N ARG A 140 4.12 -0.42 -9.00
CA ARG A 140 4.22 0.28 -10.29
C ARG A 140 5.55 1.02 -10.44
N ALA A 141 5.97 1.75 -9.40
CA ALA A 141 7.28 2.43 -9.37
C ALA A 141 8.42 1.41 -9.53
N LYS A 142 8.36 0.30 -8.77
CA LYS A 142 9.34 -0.79 -8.84
C LYS A 142 9.41 -1.45 -10.23
N ALA A 143 8.27 -1.65 -10.88
CA ALA A 143 8.23 -2.22 -12.22
C ALA A 143 8.82 -1.28 -13.26
N ARG A 144 8.56 0.03 -13.20
CA ARG A 144 9.21 1.02 -14.08
C ARG A 144 10.71 1.11 -13.85
N ARG A 145 11.16 1.09 -12.59
CA ARG A 145 12.58 1.01 -12.23
C ARG A 145 13.25 -0.19 -12.89
N ARG A 146 12.63 -1.38 -12.81
CA ARG A 146 13.11 -2.59 -13.48
C ARG A 146 13.16 -2.42 -15.00
N ALA A 147 12.15 -1.80 -15.61
CA ALA A 147 12.12 -1.58 -17.05
C ALA A 147 13.28 -0.70 -17.56
N LEU A 148 13.63 0.35 -16.81
CA LEU A 148 14.78 1.20 -17.12
C LEU A 148 16.10 0.45 -16.92
N LEU A 149 16.27 -0.24 -15.79
CA LEU A 149 17.48 -1.02 -15.50
C LEU A 149 17.75 -2.07 -16.57
N MET A 150 16.74 -2.78 -17.06
CA MET A 150 16.92 -3.80 -18.09
C MET A 150 17.52 -3.24 -19.40
N VAL A 151 17.25 -1.98 -19.74
CA VAL A 151 17.82 -1.34 -20.94
C VAL A 151 19.20 -0.78 -20.62
N LEU A 152 19.36 -0.14 -19.46
CA LEU A 152 20.66 0.40 -19.00
C LEU A 152 21.73 -0.69 -18.80
N GLU A 153 21.34 -1.95 -18.58
CA GLU A 153 22.26 -3.07 -18.43
C GLU A 153 22.76 -3.66 -19.77
N ASP A 154 22.21 -3.24 -20.92
CA ASP A 154 22.55 -3.78 -22.24
C ASP A 154 22.95 -2.67 -23.23
N ASP A 155 24.26 -2.49 -23.41
CA ASP A 155 24.88 -1.55 -24.37
C ASP A 155 24.35 -1.71 -25.80
N THR A 156 23.95 -2.94 -26.19
CA THR A 156 23.37 -3.18 -27.51
C THR A 156 21.99 -2.54 -27.63
N ASP A 157 21.15 -2.70 -26.60
CA ASP A 157 19.84 -2.06 -26.56
C ASP A 157 20.00 -0.53 -26.51
N LEU A 158 20.92 0.00 -25.70
CA LEU A 158 21.23 1.44 -25.64
C LEU A 158 21.65 1.99 -27.00
N ALA A 159 22.63 1.37 -27.66
CA ALA A 159 23.08 1.78 -29.00
C ALA A 159 21.94 1.70 -30.03
N MET A 160 21.12 0.64 -30.00
CA MET A 160 19.99 0.48 -30.91
C MET A 160 18.85 1.50 -30.70
N MET A 161 18.83 2.23 -29.58
CA MET A 161 17.88 3.32 -29.35
C MET A 161 18.22 4.59 -30.15
N ASN A 162 19.44 4.74 -30.69
CA ASN A 162 19.83 5.85 -31.57
C ASN A 162 19.29 5.65 -32.99
N LEU A 163 17.98 5.77 -33.13
CA LEU A 163 17.21 5.43 -34.34
C LEU A 163 17.65 6.22 -35.58
N THR A 164 18.09 7.47 -35.42
CA THR A 164 18.54 8.33 -36.53
C THR A 164 19.84 7.80 -37.13
N ARG A 165 20.87 7.54 -36.32
CA ARG A 165 22.12 6.91 -36.77
C ARG A 165 21.84 5.58 -37.47
N MET A 166 21.04 4.75 -36.82
CA MET A 166 20.67 3.42 -37.29
C MET A 166 19.86 3.43 -38.60
N TYR A 167 19.11 4.50 -38.86
CA TYR A 167 18.40 4.72 -40.12
C TYR A 167 19.34 5.21 -41.23
N GLN A 168 20.31 6.06 -40.89
CA GLN A 168 21.29 6.61 -41.83
C GLN A 168 22.32 5.57 -42.29
N SER A 169 22.74 4.67 -41.38
CA SER A 169 23.70 3.60 -41.63
C SER A 169 23.08 2.23 -41.28
N PRO A 170 22.23 1.66 -42.15
CA PRO A 170 21.54 0.40 -41.85
C PRO A 170 22.45 -0.81 -41.60
N GLU A 171 23.71 -0.74 -42.05
CA GLU A 171 24.79 -1.69 -41.74
C GLU A 171 25.15 -1.74 -40.25
N ASP A 172 24.92 -0.67 -39.49
CA ASP A 172 25.19 -0.62 -38.04
C ASP A 172 24.28 -1.56 -37.24
N TYR A 173 23.16 -2.01 -37.84
CA TYR A 173 22.28 -3.03 -37.26
C TYR A 173 22.78 -4.48 -37.42
N LEU A 174 23.86 -4.72 -38.18
CA LEU A 174 24.34 -6.07 -38.42
C LEU A 174 25.02 -6.64 -37.17
N PRO A 175 24.56 -7.78 -36.62
CA PRO A 175 25.21 -8.38 -35.47
C PRO A 175 26.50 -9.13 -35.87
N PRO A 176 27.54 -9.10 -35.01
CA PRO A 176 27.66 -8.26 -33.82
C PRO A 176 27.83 -6.78 -34.19
N LEU A 177 27.25 -5.88 -33.40
CA LEU A 177 27.42 -4.44 -33.61
C LEU A 177 28.90 -4.07 -33.49
N SER A 178 29.33 -3.06 -34.23
CA SER A 178 30.70 -2.57 -34.14
C SER A 178 30.95 -1.89 -32.79
N ALA A 179 32.20 -1.90 -32.33
CA ALA A 179 32.58 -1.24 -31.07
C ALA A 179 32.25 0.26 -31.07
N GLU A 180 32.41 0.93 -32.22
CA GLU A 180 32.06 2.35 -32.39
C GLU A 180 30.56 2.63 -32.25
N VAL A 181 29.70 1.67 -32.59
CA VAL A 181 28.25 1.80 -32.38
C VAL A 181 27.89 1.51 -30.93
N LEU A 182 28.54 0.52 -30.31
CA LEU A 182 28.31 0.15 -28.91
C LEU A 182 28.76 1.22 -27.92
N GLU A 183 29.70 2.10 -28.27
CA GLU A 183 30.13 3.19 -27.39
C GLU A 183 29.33 4.50 -27.59
N ASP A 184 28.57 4.61 -28.69
CA ASP A 184 27.83 5.82 -29.06
C ASP A 184 26.39 5.79 -28.54
N HIS A 185 26.23 5.79 -27.21
CA HIS A 185 24.93 5.85 -26.55
C HIS A 185 24.91 6.74 -25.29
N GLU A 186 25.94 7.55 -25.07
CA GLU A 186 26.12 8.35 -23.84
C GLU A 186 24.92 9.25 -23.52
N GLU A 187 24.35 9.94 -24.52
CA GLU A 187 23.22 10.84 -24.31
C GLU A 187 21.93 10.10 -23.90
N MET A 188 21.69 8.93 -24.52
CA MET A 188 20.54 8.08 -24.21
C MET A 188 20.69 7.48 -22.81
N GLU A 189 21.87 6.99 -22.47
CA GLU A 189 22.18 6.44 -21.16
C GLU A 189 21.98 7.48 -20.06
N LEU A 190 22.58 8.67 -20.21
CA LEU A 190 22.45 9.77 -19.24
C LEU A 190 20.99 10.18 -19.03
N LEU A 191 20.19 10.23 -20.10
CA LEU A 191 18.76 10.48 -20.01
C LEU A 191 18.02 9.40 -19.22
N LEU A 192 18.27 8.12 -19.53
CA LEU A 192 17.63 7.01 -18.83
C LEU A 192 18.05 6.94 -17.35
N GLU A 193 19.32 7.22 -17.04
CA GLU A 193 19.84 7.31 -15.66
C GLU A 193 19.17 8.43 -14.87
N ALA A 194 19.00 9.62 -15.46
CA ALA A 194 18.31 10.73 -14.82
C ALA A 194 16.87 10.35 -14.44
N TYR A 195 16.13 9.72 -15.36
CA TYR A 195 14.77 9.25 -15.06
C TYR A 195 14.73 8.05 -14.11
N LEU A 196 15.76 7.19 -14.11
CA LEU A 196 15.90 6.14 -13.11
C LEU A 196 16.07 6.73 -11.71
N GLN A 197 16.86 7.80 -11.57
CA GLN A 197 17.04 8.53 -10.31
C GLN A 197 15.72 9.18 -9.85
N ASP A 198 14.96 9.80 -10.74
CA ASP A 198 13.64 10.37 -10.44
C ASP A 198 12.67 9.29 -9.92
N ILE A 199 12.60 8.15 -10.60
CA ILE A 199 11.73 7.04 -10.19
C ILE A 199 12.19 6.44 -8.85
N ASN A 200 13.50 6.36 -8.61
CA ASN A 200 14.04 5.93 -7.31
C ASN A 200 13.62 6.88 -6.18
N SER A 201 13.64 8.19 -6.42
CA SER A 201 13.16 9.18 -5.46
C SER A 201 11.68 8.94 -5.09
N ILE A 202 10.83 8.75 -6.10
CA ILE A 202 9.40 8.44 -5.89
C ILE A 202 9.22 7.11 -5.13
N TYR A 203 9.98 6.07 -5.51
CA TYR A 203 9.95 4.77 -4.86
C TYR A 203 10.33 4.88 -3.37
N ASN A 204 11.36 5.64 -3.03
CA ASN A 204 11.79 5.84 -1.64
C ASN A 204 10.71 6.53 -0.80
N VAL A 205 10.00 7.52 -1.36
CA VAL A 205 8.85 8.15 -0.68
C VAL A 205 7.75 7.12 -0.39
N LEU A 206 7.42 6.29 -1.39
CA LEU A 206 6.42 5.22 -1.23
C LEU A 206 6.84 4.19 -0.18
N GLU A 207 8.10 3.78 -0.17
CA GLU A 207 8.66 2.86 0.82
C GLU A 207 8.55 3.43 2.25
N LEU A 208 8.87 4.71 2.44
CA LEU A 208 8.73 5.38 3.73
C LEU A 208 7.27 5.44 4.20
N LEU A 209 6.34 5.80 3.30
CA LEU A 209 4.91 5.83 3.60
C LEU A 209 4.39 4.44 3.96
N LEU A 210 4.82 3.41 3.22
CA LEU A 210 4.43 2.02 3.45
C LEU A 210 4.94 1.52 4.81
N ASN A 211 6.21 1.78 5.13
CA ASN A 211 6.81 1.40 6.40
C ASN A 211 6.08 2.07 7.57
N ARG A 212 5.83 3.37 7.47
CA ARG A 212 5.06 4.11 8.49
C ARG A 212 3.66 3.52 8.66
N ALA A 213 2.94 3.28 7.56
CA ALA A 213 1.60 2.71 7.63
C ALA A 213 1.61 1.31 8.27
N ARG A 214 2.52 0.42 7.88
CA ARG A 214 2.64 -0.92 8.49
C ARG A 214 2.94 -0.86 9.99
N SER A 215 3.79 0.07 10.42
CA SER A 215 4.03 0.31 11.85
C SER A 215 2.75 0.78 12.58
N THR A 216 1.99 1.69 11.97
CA THR A 216 0.69 2.13 12.53
C THR A 216 -0.32 0.98 12.59
N GLU A 217 -0.37 0.10 11.58
CA GLU A 217 -1.25 -1.08 11.58
C GLU A 217 -0.94 -2.00 12.77
N ALA A 218 0.35 -2.28 13.01
CA ALA A 218 0.79 -3.06 14.16
C ALA A 218 0.41 -2.39 15.48
N LEU A 219 0.57 -1.07 15.60
CA LEU A 219 0.15 -0.31 16.78
C LEU A 219 -1.37 -0.39 17.01
N VAL A 220 -2.17 -0.28 15.94
CA VAL A 220 -3.63 -0.39 16.03
C VAL A 220 -4.03 -1.78 16.53
N MET A 221 -3.39 -2.85 16.04
CA MET A 221 -3.64 -4.20 16.53
C MET A 221 -3.37 -4.31 18.02
N VAL A 222 -2.24 -3.78 18.50
CA VAL A 222 -1.93 -3.74 19.94
C VAL A 222 -2.99 -2.97 20.74
N LYS A 223 -3.43 -1.80 20.25
CA LYS A 223 -4.49 -1.02 20.92
C LYS A 223 -5.83 -1.77 20.98
N LEU A 224 -6.18 -2.49 19.92
CA LEU A 224 -7.40 -3.31 19.87
C LEU A 224 -7.32 -4.49 20.84
N ASP A 225 -6.15 -5.12 20.97
CA ASP A 225 -5.93 -6.18 21.95
C ASP A 225 -6.04 -5.67 23.38
N ILE A 226 -5.49 -4.49 23.68
CA ILE A 226 -5.66 -3.83 24.99
C ILE A 226 -7.14 -3.54 25.26
N ALA A 227 -7.86 -3.00 24.28
CA ALA A 227 -9.29 -2.70 24.44
C ALA A 227 -10.12 -3.96 24.68
N ARG A 228 -9.84 -5.05 23.94
CA ARG A 228 -10.46 -6.36 24.14
C ARG A 228 -10.14 -6.90 25.53
N ASN A 229 -8.89 -6.82 25.95
CA ASN A 229 -8.46 -7.29 27.27
C ASN A 229 -9.19 -6.53 28.39
N ARG A 230 -9.36 -5.21 28.24
CA ARG A 230 -10.16 -4.40 29.19
C ARG A 230 -11.61 -4.86 29.29
N ILE A 231 -12.25 -5.22 28.16
CA ILE A 231 -13.62 -5.75 28.15
C ILE A 231 -13.67 -7.11 28.84
N LEU A 232 -12.71 -8.00 28.57
CA LEU A 232 -12.62 -9.31 29.22
C LEU A 232 -12.46 -9.15 30.74
N THR A 233 -11.56 -8.28 31.18
CA THR A 233 -11.34 -7.97 32.59
C THR A 233 -12.61 -7.42 33.25
N ALA A 234 -13.32 -6.49 32.61
CA ALA A 234 -14.60 -5.99 33.12
C ALA A 234 -15.66 -7.11 33.23
N GLY A 235 -15.73 -8.00 32.23
CA GLY A 235 -16.61 -9.17 32.24
C GLY A 235 -16.28 -10.16 33.35
N LEU A 236 -14.99 -10.37 33.65
CA LEU A 236 -14.54 -11.19 34.76
C LEU A 236 -15.02 -10.62 36.11
N VAL A 237 -14.87 -9.30 36.33
CA VAL A 237 -15.36 -8.64 37.55
C VAL A 237 -16.88 -8.78 37.70
N PHE A 238 -17.64 -8.61 36.61
CA PHE A 238 -19.09 -8.80 36.62
C PHE A 238 -19.48 -10.26 36.93
N SER A 239 -18.77 -11.23 36.34
CA SER A 239 -18.99 -12.66 36.60
C SER A 239 -18.69 -13.03 38.06
N MET A 240 -17.62 -12.49 38.65
CA MET A 240 -17.31 -12.64 40.08
C MET A 240 -18.46 -12.10 40.95
N ALA A 241 -18.92 -10.88 40.68
CA ALA A 241 -20.02 -10.26 41.43
C ALA A 241 -21.32 -11.08 41.30
N SER A 242 -21.68 -11.50 40.08
CA SER A 242 -22.87 -12.31 39.81
C SER A 242 -22.81 -13.68 40.51
N THR A 243 -21.64 -14.32 40.54
CA THR A 243 -21.45 -15.60 41.23
C THR A 243 -21.66 -15.45 42.73
N CYS A 244 -21.10 -14.41 43.35
CA CYS A 244 -21.33 -14.12 44.77
C CYS A 244 -22.81 -13.83 45.07
N LEU A 245 -23.49 -13.05 44.22
CA LEU A 245 -24.93 -12.77 44.36
C LEU A 245 -25.78 -14.03 44.19
N THR A 246 -25.42 -14.92 43.27
CA THR A 246 -26.13 -16.18 43.03
C THR A 246 -26.02 -17.09 44.26
N VAL A 247 -24.85 -17.19 44.87
CA VAL A 247 -24.66 -17.94 46.13
C VAL A 247 -25.50 -17.32 47.26
N GLY A 248 -25.50 -16.00 47.40
CA GLY A 248 -26.34 -15.31 48.39
C GLY A 248 -27.84 -15.54 48.16
N ALA A 249 -28.29 -15.49 46.91
CA ALA A 249 -29.67 -15.75 46.51
C ALA A 249 -30.09 -17.20 46.77
N LEU A 250 -29.19 -18.18 46.60
CA LEU A 250 -29.46 -19.58 46.95
C LEU A 250 -29.69 -19.74 48.46
N VAL A 251 -28.86 -19.12 49.30
CA VAL A 251 -29.04 -19.17 50.76
C VAL A 251 -30.35 -18.49 51.14
N SER A 252 -30.61 -17.29 50.62
CA SER A 252 -31.89 -16.59 50.83
C SER A 252 -33.09 -17.42 50.37
N GLY A 253 -32.99 -18.11 49.24
CA GLY A 253 -34.03 -19.01 48.72
C GLY A 253 -34.32 -20.18 49.65
N ILE A 254 -33.28 -20.88 50.14
CA ILE A 254 -33.44 -22.00 51.09
C ILE A 254 -34.19 -21.56 52.35
N PHE A 255 -33.84 -20.40 52.92
CA PHE A 255 -34.49 -19.87 54.12
C PHE A 255 -35.84 -19.18 53.85
N GLY A 256 -36.08 -18.72 52.62
CA GLY A 256 -37.35 -18.13 52.19
C GLY A 256 -38.41 -19.16 51.75
N MET A 257 -38.03 -20.43 51.62
CA MET A 257 -38.99 -21.51 51.39
C MET A 257 -39.83 -21.76 52.64
N ASN A 258 -41.12 -22.02 52.45
CA ASN A 258 -42.12 -22.25 53.52
C ASN A 258 -41.92 -23.63 54.21
N LEU A 259 -40.73 -23.87 54.74
CA LEU A 259 -40.40 -24.97 55.62
C LEU A 259 -40.60 -24.50 57.06
N LYS A 260 -41.27 -25.31 57.89
CA LYS A 260 -41.40 -25.06 59.35
C LYS A 260 -40.03 -25.19 60.03
N SER A 261 -39.15 -24.23 59.82
CA SER A 261 -37.77 -24.25 60.30
C SER A 261 -37.62 -23.78 61.75
N GLY A 262 -38.70 -23.33 62.43
CA GLY A 262 -38.64 -22.79 63.80
C GLY A 262 -37.85 -21.48 63.95
N LEU A 263 -37.22 -21.01 62.88
CA LEU A 263 -36.49 -19.74 62.75
C LEU A 263 -37.43 -18.52 62.59
N ASP A 264 -38.66 -18.75 62.13
CA ASP A 264 -39.65 -17.71 61.85
C ASP A 264 -40.19 -17.03 63.12
N SER A 265 -40.15 -17.74 64.25
CA SER A 265 -40.64 -17.26 65.55
C SER A 265 -39.69 -16.28 66.25
N ASN A 266 -38.41 -16.21 65.85
CA ASN A 266 -37.39 -15.40 66.50
C ASN A 266 -36.80 -14.36 65.52
N ASN A 267 -37.27 -13.11 65.64
CA ASN A 267 -36.85 -11.99 64.79
C ASN A 267 -35.31 -11.81 64.71
N ILE A 268 -34.61 -12.14 65.81
CA ILE A 268 -33.15 -12.05 65.92
C ILE A 268 -32.43 -13.05 65.00
N LEU A 269 -32.97 -14.27 64.85
CA LEU A 269 -32.31 -15.32 64.05
C LEU A 269 -32.39 -15.02 62.54
N PHE A 270 -33.51 -14.47 62.09
CA PHE A 270 -33.65 -14.01 60.71
C PHE A 270 -32.66 -12.89 60.39
N GLU A 271 -32.53 -11.89 61.27
CA GLU A 271 -31.61 -10.77 61.12
C GLU A 271 -30.14 -11.25 61.08
N VAL A 272 -29.77 -12.21 61.94
CA VAL A 272 -28.42 -12.80 61.95
C VAL A 272 -28.09 -13.53 60.64
N VAL A 273 -29.03 -14.29 60.07
CA VAL A 273 -28.80 -15.00 58.80
C VAL A 273 -28.72 -14.02 57.62
N ALA A 274 -29.58 -12.99 57.61
CA ALA A 274 -29.56 -11.96 56.57
C ALA A 274 -28.24 -11.16 56.59
N ILE A 275 -27.81 -10.67 57.75
CA ILE A 275 -26.55 -9.94 57.88
C ILE A 275 -25.36 -10.86 57.62
N GLY A 276 -25.40 -12.10 58.14
CA GLY A 276 -24.34 -13.09 57.96
C GLY A 276 -24.11 -13.47 56.48
N THR A 277 -25.18 -13.64 55.70
CA THR A 277 -25.07 -13.95 54.26
C THR A 277 -24.50 -12.79 53.46
N VAL A 278 -24.92 -11.56 53.75
CA VAL A 278 -24.36 -10.36 53.11
C VAL A 278 -22.88 -10.21 53.45
N CYS A 279 -22.49 -10.34 54.72
CA CYS A 279 -21.10 -10.29 55.16
C CYS A 279 -20.25 -11.42 54.53
N ALA A 280 -20.77 -12.63 54.44
CA ALA A 280 -20.06 -13.75 53.80
C ALA A 280 -19.83 -13.50 52.31
N CYS A 281 -20.85 -12.97 51.59
CA CYS A 281 -20.73 -12.66 50.17
C CYS A 281 -19.73 -11.54 49.90
N THR A 282 -19.69 -10.49 50.73
CA THR A 282 -18.74 -9.38 50.58
C THR A 282 -17.31 -9.83 50.87
N VAL A 283 -17.08 -10.63 51.92
CA VAL A 283 -15.76 -11.20 52.23
C VAL A 283 -15.29 -12.12 51.10
N ALA A 284 -16.17 -12.98 50.58
CA ALA A 284 -15.85 -13.85 49.46
C ALA A 284 -15.47 -13.06 48.20
N PHE A 285 -16.24 -12.01 47.86
CA PHE A 285 -15.94 -11.14 46.72
C PHE A 285 -14.60 -10.44 46.89
N CYS A 286 -14.33 -9.83 48.06
CA CYS A 286 -13.06 -9.16 48.35
C CYS A 286 -11.87 -10.14 48.30
N GLY A 287 -12.03 -11.36 48.81
CA GLY A 287 -11.00 -12.40 48.78
C GLY A 287 -10.66 -12.83 47.36
N VAL A 288 -11.68 -13.10 46.54
CA VAL A 288 -11.51 -13.45 45.11
C VAL A 288 -10.87 -12.28 44.36
N PHE A 289 -11.36 -11.06 44.55
CA PHE A 289 -10.81 -9.87 43.91
C PHE A 289 -9.32 -9.67 44.26
N ALA A 290 -8.95 -9.79 45.55
CA ALA A 290 -7.57 -9.67 46.00
C ALA A 290 -6.65 -10.76 45.41
N PHE A 291 -7.16 -12.00 45.26
CA PHE A 291 -6.43 -13.08 44.61
C PHE A 291 -6.11 -12.75 43.14
N PHE A 292 -7.12 -12.35 42.37
CA PHE A 292 -6.93 -11.98 40.95
C PHE A 292 -6.07 -10.74 40.76
N TYR A 293 -6.13 -9.79 41.70
CA TYR A 293 -5.28 -8.60 41.71
C TYR A 293 -3.81 -8.97 41.96
N ARG A 294 -3.54 -9.83 42.94
CA ARG A 294 -2.17 -10.27 43.28
C ARG A 294 -1.51 -11.06 42.16
N HIS A 295 -2.29 -11.81 41.37
CA HIS A 295 -1.78 -12.58 40.23
C HIS A 295 -1.65 -11.77 38.94
N GLY A 296 -1.90 -10.45 38.96
CA GLY A 296 -1.67 -9.58 37.80
C GLY A 296 -2.67 -9.78 36.66
N ILE A 297 -3.81 -10.43 36.91
CA ILE A 297 -4.87 -10.65 35.92
C ILE A 297 -5.75 -9.40 35.81
N LEU A 298 -5.96 -8.70 36.92
CA LEU A 298 -6.58 -7.37 36.98
C LEU A 298 -5.48 -6.31 36.87
N VAL A 299 -4.98 -6.05 35.66
CA VAL A 299 -4.08 -4.92 35.42
C VAL A 299 -4.91 -3.64 35.32
N SER A 300 -4.46 -2.60 36.04
CA SER A 300 -4.95 -1.22 35.97
C SER A 300 -5.04 -0.68 34.55
#